data_AF-A0A6C2D482-F1
#
_entry.id   AF-A0A6C2D482-F1
#
_cell.length_a   1.000
_cell.length_b   1.000
_cell.length_c   1.000
_cell.angle_alpha   90.00
_cell.angle_beta   90.00
_cell.angle_gamma   90.00
#
_symmetry.space_group_name_H-M   'P 1'
#
loop_
_entity.id
_entity.type
_entity.pdbx_description
1 polymer ?
#
loop_
_entity_poly.entity_id
_entity_poly.type
_entity_poly.pdbx_seq_one_letter_code
_entity_poly.pdbx_strand_id
1 'polypeptide(L)'
;MLKASAILAMLLPASAALATEGYLENPAVDSVESGIGLVSGWHCTANQITVSIDGVSLGKSGVGSIRNDTASICGHANGGYSLLYNYNKLEPGPHTIQVFADGNLIETRSFSSRRSGGVPFLSGTTRSDIVSDFPSVGQNATVEWNQAKQSFVVTDISSPPSSGGYDPNSPCGKTAAMAGAWSLSYTILTTFTDKFTFSLKDLTTTNDSSMPCIMLGHDQYGNFDASVGYFPALNKWILYDYGLILMDQAFTFEMNGSDAISGDYYQKSHFTGLLSTPYLMQGYRTAAPAQADRFATDLFEPRNAEHEQFSAIQAELQALEVIKSKAIAARPNSIEAQTQPLTASDASLKKFQAILRNHNTQ
;
A
#
# COMPACT_ATOMS: atom_id res chain seq x y z
N MET A 1 -79.22 4.99 -7.23
CA MET A 1 -77.95 4.26 -7.07
C MET A 1 -77.05 5.05 -6.13
N LEU A 2 -76.92 4.65 -4.86
CA LEU A 2 -75.93 5.20 -3.92
C LEU A 2 -75.09 4.02 -3.43
N LYS A 3 -73.76 4.05 -3.62
CA LYS A 3 -72.84 3.07 -3.06
C LYS A 3 -72.29 3.63 -1.75
N ALA A 4 -72.50 2.92 -0.64
CA ALA A 4 -71.84 3.22 0.62
C ALA A 4 -70.42 2.63 0.61
N SER A 5 -69.41 3.46 0.82
CA SER A 5 -68.02 3.00 1.02
C SER A 5 -67.77 2.83 2.52
N ALA A 6 -67.57 1.58 2.95
CA ALA A 6 -67.09 1.30 4.30
C ALA A 6 -65.58 1.49 4.37
N ILE A 7 -65.11 2.35 5.28
CA ILE A 7 -63.69 2.53 5.57
C ILE A 7 -63.31 1.53 6.67
N LEU A 8 -62.50 0.54 6.33
CA LEU A 8 -61.99 -0.45 7.27
C LEU A 8 -60.70 0.11 7.93
N ALA A 9 -60.80 0.54 9.19
CA ALA A 9 -59.65 1.03 9.94
C ALA A 9 -58.72 -0.15 10.32
N MET A 10 -57.57 -0.22 9.67
CA MET A 10 -56.59 -1.28 9.88
C MET A 10 -55.71 -0.92 11.09
N LEU A 11 -55.96 -1.53 12.25
CA LEU A 11 -55.04 -1.43 13.39
C LEU A 11 -53.77 -2.23 13.09
N LEU A 12 -52.67 -1.52 12.85
CA LEU A 12 -51.33 -2.10 12.85
C LEU A 12 -50.92 -2.39 14.30
N PRO A 13 -50.46 -3.61 14.64
CA PRO A 13 -49.85 -3.87 15.93
C PRO A 13 -48.53 -3.11 16.01
N ALA A 14 -48.38 -2.27 17.03
CA ALA A 14 -47.09 -1.66 17.34
C ALA A 14 -46.14 -2.74 17.84
N SER A 15 -45.18 -3.14 17.00
CA SER A 15 -44.07 -3.98 17.43
C SER A 15 -43.27 -3.22 18.48
N ALA A 16 -43.48 -3.56 19.76
CA ALA A 16 -42.59 -3.14 20.83
C ALA A 16 -41.21 -3.73 20.51
N ALA A 17 -40.27 -2.88 20.10
CA ALA A 17 -38.88 -3.27 20.03
C ALA A 17 -38.47 -3.69 21.45
N LEU A 18 -38.06 -4.95 21.61
CA LEU A 18 -37.37 -5.38 22.82
C LEU A 18 -36.07 -4.58 22.89
N ALA A 19 -36.07 -3.53 23.72
CA ALA A 19 -34.86 -2.81 24.04
C ALA A 19 -33.91 -3.82 24.70
N THR A 20 -32.73 -4.00 24.11
CA THR A 20 -31.75 -4.93 24.68
C THR A 20 -31.29 -4.37 26.02
N GLU A 21 -31.54 -5.09 27.12
CA GLU A 21 -31.20 -4.62 28.47
C GLU A 21 -29.67 -4.61 28.71
N GLY A 22 -28.89 -5.24 27.82
CA GLY A 22 -27.45 -5.13 27.75
C GLY A 22 -26.87 -5.60 26.42
N TYR A 23 -25.56 -5.54 26.31
CA TYR A 23 -24.80 -5.97 25.13
C TYR A 23 -23.36 -6.34 25.51
N LEU A 24 -22.79 -7.36 24.87
CA LEU A 24 -21.33 -7.61 24.87
C LEU A 24 -20.68 -6.81 23.74
N GLU A 25 -19.60 -6.09 24.03
CA GLU A 25 -18.88 -5.32 23.02
C GLU A 25 -17.56 -5.99 22.66
N ASN A 26 -16.76 -6.33 23.67
CA ASN A 26 -15.46 -7.00 23.50
C ASN A 26 -15.50 -8.35 24.24
N PRO A 27 -15.14 -9.47 23.60
CA PRO A 27 -14.73 -9.60 22.19
C PRO A 27 -15.87 -9.31 21.22
N ALA A 28 -15.55 -8.75 20.05
CA ALA A 28 -16.53 -8.55 18.98
C ALA A 28 -16.90 -9.90 18.32
N VAL A 29 -18.02 -9.95 17.59
CA VAL A 29 -18.48 -11.17 16.91
C VAL A 29 -17.41 -11.65 15.92
N ASP A 30 -17.00 -12.91 16.04
CA ASP A 30 -15.99 -13.58 15.20
C ASP A 30 -14.62 -12.88 15.15
N SER A 31 -14.31 -12.07 16.16
CA SER A 31 -13.01 -11.39 16.31
C SER A 31 -11.86 -12.33 16.61
N VAL A 32 -10.64 -11.85 16.41
CA VAL A 32 -9.41 -12.50 16.90
C VAL A 32 -8.87 -11.72 18.10
N GLU A 33 -8.91 -12.35 19.27
CA GLU A 33 -8.38 -11.80 20.51
C GLU A 33 -6.96 -12.31 20.78
N SER A 34 -6.13 -11.44 21.35
CA SER A 34 -4.77 -11.81 21.78
C SER A 34 -4.29 -10.89 22.91
N GLY A 35 -3.33 -11.36 23.70
CA GLY A 35 -2.77 -10.60 24.81
C GLY A 35 -3.71 -10.48 26.01
N ILE A 36 -3.51 -9.41 26.78
CA ILE A 36 -4.31 -9.06 27.95
C ILE A 36 -5.26 -7.91 27.57
N GLY A 37 -6.55 -8.21 27.54
CA GLY A 37 -7.62 -7.31 27.12
C GLY A 37 -8.80 -7.31 28.08
N LEU A 38 -9.88 -6.61 27.69
CA LEU A 38 -11.13 -6.58 28.45
C LEU A 38 -12.17 -7.47 27.79
N VAL A 39 -12.88 -8.25 28.59
CA VAL A 39 -14.28 -8.59 28.29
C VAL A 39 -15.10 -7.40 28.78
N SER A 40 -15.85 -6.73 27.91
CA SER A 40 -16.56 -5.50 28.28
C SER A 40 -17.82 -5.27 27.46
N GLY A 41 -18.72 -4.47 28.04
CA GLY A 41 -20.00 -4.10 27.45
C GLY A 41 -20.81 -3.23 28.40
N TRP A 42 -22.12 -3.30 28.29
CA TRP A 42 -23.05 -2.60 29.20
C TRP A 42 -24.29 -3.44 29.49
N HIS A 43 -24.93 -3.17 30.64
CA HIS A 43 -26.25 -3.67 31.00
C HIS A 43 -26.94 -2.61 31.87
N CYS A 44 -28.20 -2.31 31.60
CA CYS A 44 -28.91 -1.23 32.29
C CYS A 44 -29.09 -1.53 33.79
N THR A 45 -29.58 -2.72 34.12
CA THR A 45 -30.09 -3.03 35.48
C THR A 45 -29.24 -4.02 36.28
N ALA A 46 -28.14 -4.55 35.73
CA ALA A 46 -27.42 -5.67 36.34
C ALA A 46 -26.65 -5.26 37.60
N ASN A 47 -26.90 -5.95 38.70
CA ASN A 47 -26.14 -5.79 39.95
C ASN A 47 -24.82 -6.57 39.89
N GLN A 48 -24.77 -7.61 39.07
CA GLN A 48 -23.63 -8.48 38.88
C GLN A 48 -23.58 -8.98 37.44
N ILE A 49 -22.40 -8.90 36.83
CA ILE A 49 -22.11 -9.54 35.54
C ILE A 49 -21.06 -10.62 35.78
N THR A 50 -21.33 -11.85 35.33
CA THR A 50 -20.37 -12.95 35.32
C THR A 50 -20.09 -13.42 33.89
N VAL A 51 -18.91 -13.99 33.69
CA VAL A 51 -18.43 -14.42 32.36
C VAL A 51 -17.96 -15.87 32.44
N SER A 52 -18.18 -16.64 31.38
CA SER A 52 -17.50 -17.91 31.12
C SER A 52 -16.97 -17.99 29.69
N ILE A 53 -15.92 -18.78 29.48
CA ILE A 53 -15.42 -19.16 28.16
C ILE A 53 -15.34 -20.68 28.13
N ASP A 54 -15.90 -21.29 27.09
CA ASP A 54 -15.97 -22.76 26.90
C ASP A 54 -16.52 -23.51 28.12
N GLY A 55 -17.49 -22.90 28.81
CA GLY A 55 -18.10 -23.42 30.04
C GLY A 55 -17.29 -23.18 31.33
N VAL A 56 -16.05 -22.69 31.23
CA VAL A 56 -15.21 -22.36 32.39
C VAL A 56 -15.49 -20.92 32.85
N SER A 57 -15.89 -20.73 34.11
CA SER A 57 -16.14 -19.39 34.64
C SER A 57 -14.86 -18.57 34.82
N LEU A 58 -14.89 -17.32 34.39
CA LEU A 58 -13.84 -16.31 34.62
C LEU A 58 -14.09 -15.47 35.88
N GLY A 59 -15.23 -15.68 36.57
CA GLY A 59 -15.63 -14.91 37.75
C GLY A 59 -16.54 -13.72 37.43
N LYS A 60 -16.49 -12.71 38.31
CA LYS A 60 -17.32 -11.49 38.27
C LYS A 60 -16.55 -10.35 37.63
N SER A 61 -17.19 -9.59 36.76
CA SER A 61 -16.66 -8.32 36.25
C SER A 61 -16.89 -7.18 37.25
N GLY A 62 -16.22 -6.05 37.02
CA GLY A 62 -16.63 -4.78 37.62
C GLY A 62 -17.83 -4.21 36.84
N VAL A 63 -18.82 -3.68 37.55
CA VAL A 63 -20.03 -3.05 36.99
C VAL A 63 -20.15 -1.61 37.47
N GLY A 64 -20.90 -0.78 36.75
CA GLY A 64 -21.22 0.60 37.14
C GLY A 64 -20.36 1.69 36.47
N SER A 65 -19.58 1.36 35.43
CA SER A 65 -18.78 2.36 34.71
C SER A 65 -19.67 3.25 33.83
N ILE A 66 -19.21 4.49 33.57
CA ILE A 66 -20.00 5.52 32.87
C ILE A 66 -19.97 5.30 31.36
N ARG A 67 -21.17 5.29 30.76
CA ARG A 67 -21.50 5.11 29.35
C ARG A 67 -22.62 6.09 28.97
N ASN A 68 -22.24 7.31 28.61
CA ASN A 68 -23.20 8.36 28.25
C ASN A 68 -23.97 8.02 26.97
N ASP A 69 -23.38 7.22 26.10
CA ASP A 69 -23.94 6.72 24.85
C ASP A 69 -25.12 5.75 25.07
N THR A 70 -25.16 5.03 26.20
CA THR A 70 -26.27 4.11 26.53
C THR A 70 -27.39 4.79 27.33
N ALA A 71 -27.25 6.07 27.69
CA ALA A 71 -28.18 6.75 28.58
C ALA A 71 -29.60 6.93 27.99
N SER A 72 -29.72 7.01 26.66
CA SER A 72 -31.02 7.02 25.97
C SER A 72 -31.72 5.67 25.93
N ILE A 73 -30.97 4.58 26.16
CA ILE A 73 -31.48 3.20 26.18
C ILE A 73 -31.81 2.78 27.62
N CYS A 74 -30.88 2.99 28.55
CA CYS A 74 -31.03 2.59 29.95
C CYS A 74 -31.72 3.62 30.84
N GLY A 75 -31.85 4.88 30.39
CA GLY A 75 -32.31 6.00 31.23
C GLY A 75 -31.25 6.55 32.20
N HIS A 76 -30.05 5.96 32.24
CA HIS A 76 -28.90 6.37 33.04
C HIS A 76 -27.59 5.91 32.37
N ALA A 77 -26.46 6.52 32.76
CA ALA A 77 -25.17 6.27 32.12
C ALA A 77 -24.30 5.21 32.82
N ASN A 78 -24.51 4.89 34.09
CA ASN A 78 -23.65 3.99 34.87
C ASN A 78 -23.92 2.49 34.63
N GLY A 79 -24.15 2.08 33.39
CA GLY A 79 -24.46 0.69 33.00
C GLY A 79 -23.27 -0.12 32.48
N GLY A 80 -22.07 0.44 32.39
CA GLY A 80 -20.91 -0.25 31.82
C GLY A 80 -20.36 -1.37 32.73
N TYR A 81 -19.83 -2.43 32.12
CA TYR A 81 -19.11 -3.51 32.80
C TYR A 81 -17.79 -3.88 32.12
N SER A 82 -16.82 -4.39 32.89
CA SER A 82 -15.53 -4.85 32.37
C SER A 82 -14.82 -5.86 33.26
N LEU A 83 -14.20 -6.88 32.65
CA LEU A 83 -13.34 -7.88 33.28
C LEU A 83 -12.02 -7.97 32.51
N LEU A 84 -10.88 -7.82 33.20
CA LEU A 84 -9.56 -7.99 32.60
C LEU A 84 -9.23 -9.48 32.44
N TYR A 85 -8.86 -9.91 31.24
CA TYR A 85 -8.53 -11.30 30.93
C TYR A 85 -7.30 -11.43 30.03
N ASN A 86 -6.54 -12.52 30.20
CA ASN A 86 -5.41 -12.86 29.34
C ASN A 86 -5.83 -13.93 28.33
N TYR A 87 -6.17 -13.53 27.11
CA TYR A 87 -6.60 -14.41 26.03
C TYR A 87 -5.51 -15.40 25.60
N ASN A 88 -4.22 -15.07 25.80
CA ASN A 88 -3.11 -16.00 25.52
C ASN A 88 -3.14 -17.28 26.39
N LYS A 89 -3.90 -17.29 27.50
CA LYS A 89 -4.10 -18.50 28.33
C LYS A 89 -4.94 -19.57 27.65
N LEU A 90 -5.78 -19.20 26.70
CA LEU A 90 -6.53 -20.15 25.88
C LEU A 90 -5.58 -20.86 24.89
N GLU A 91 -5.98 -22.01 24.36
CA GLU A 91 -5.29 -22.59 23.20
C GLU A 91 -5.64 -21.80 21.93
N PRO A 92 -4.73 -21.64 20.95
CA PRO A 92 -5.05 -20.91 19.72
C PRO A 92 -6.13 -21.63 18.90
N GLY A 93 -7.29 -21.01 18.75
CA GLY A 93 -8.44 -21.63 18.09
C GLY A 93 -9.74 -20.86 18.33
N PRO A 94 -10.89 -21.38 17.89
CA PRO A 94 -12.21 -20.83 18.19
C PRO A 94 -12.64 -21.13 19.63
N HIS A 95 -13.37 -20.19 20.24
CA HIS A 95 -13.92 -20.27 21.59
C HIS A 95 -15.34 -19.70 21.63
N THR A 96 -16.11 -20.10 22.64
CA THR A 96 -17.43 -19.53 22.93
C THR A 96 -17.40 -18.79 24.27
N ILE A 97 -17.65 -17.48 24.25
CA ILE A 97 -17.87 -16.68 25.46
C ILE A 97 -19.36 -16.60 25.78
N GLN A 98 -19.69 -16.65 27.07
CA GLN A 98 -21.05 -16.41 27.58
C GLN A 98 -21.00 -15.38 28.70
N VAL A 99 -21.97 -14.47 28.71
CA VAL A 99 -22.09 -13.42 29.73
C VAL A 99 -23.46 -13.51 30.38
N PHE A 100 -23.51 -13.34 31.70
CA PHE A 100 -24.72 -13.47 32.50
C PHE A 100 -24.92 -12.22 33.36
N ALA A 101 -26.14 -11.68 33.39
CA ALA A 101 -26.58 -10.59 34.26
C ALA A 101 -27.47 -11.16 35.38
N ASP A 102 -27.04 -10.98 36.63
CA ASP A 102 -27.73 -11.48 37.83
C ASP A 102 -28.12 -12.97 37.76
N GLY A 103 -27.31 -13.76 37.03
CA GLY A 103 -27.50 -15.21 36.81
C GLY A 103 -28.21 -15.59 35.50
N ASN A 104 -28.84 -14.63 34.81
CA ASN A 104 -29.51 -14.86 33.52
C ASN A 104 -28.53 -14.67 32.36
N LEU A 105 -28.52 -15.60 31.39
CA LEU A 105 -27.71 -15.47 30.18
C LEU A 105 -28.16 -14.26 29.36
N ILE A 106 -27.26 -13.30 29.11
CA ILE A 106 -27.55 -12.14 28.25
C ILE A 106 -27.06 -12.36 26.83
N GLU A 107 -25.91 -12.99 26.65
CA GLU A 107 -25.32 -13.21 25.33
C GLU A 107 -24.40 -14.43 25.30
N THR A 108 -24.35 -15.08 24.14
CA THR A 108 -23.36 -16.11 23.78
C THR A 108 -22.75 -15.71 22.44
N ARG A 109 -21.41 -15.72 22.33
CA ARG A 109 -20.68 -15.20 21.17
C ARG A 109 -19.45 -16.05 20.88
N SER A 110 -19.13 -16.18 19.59
CA SER A 110 -17.90 -16.83 19.13
C SER A 110 -16.78 -15.80 18.88
N PHE A 111 -15.55 -16.19 19.19
CA PHE A 111 -14.33 -15.46 18.85
C PHE A 111 -13.17 -16.48 18.68
N SER A 112 -12.01 -16.04 18.21
CA SER A 112 -10.80 -16.88 18.15
C SER A 112 -9.66 -16.31 18.99
N SER A 113 -8.89 -17.16 19.65
CA SER A 113 -7.65 -16.76 20.36
C SER A 113 -6.41 -16.90 19.47
N ARG A 114 -5.44 -16.00 19.67
CA ARG A 114 -4.04 -16.14 19.25
C ARG A 114 -3.11 -15.77 20.39
N ARG A 115 -1.99 -16.48 20.53
CA ARG A 115 -0.92 -16.15 21.48
C ARG A 115 0.02 -15.13 20.85
N SER A 116 -0.05 -13.86 21.25
CA SER A 116 0.73 -12.76 20.62
C SER A 116 2.25 -12.98 20.68
N GLY A 117 2.73 -13.69 21.72
CA GLY A 117 4.13 -14.11 21.87
C GLY A 117 4.36 -15.62 21.71
N GLY A 118 3.43 -16.36 21.09
CA GLY A 118 3.47 -17.82 20.94
C GLY A 118 3.20 -18.64 22.21
N VAL A 119 3.41 -18.05 23.40
CA VAL A 119 3.20 -18.66 24.73
C VAL A 119 2.13 -17.92 25.56
N PRO A 120 1.57 -18.52 26.63
CA PRO A 120 0.55 -17.88 27.48
C PRO A 120 1.00 -16.58 28.18
N PHE A 121 2.29 -16.44 28.45
CA PHE A 121 2.90 -15.20 28.93
C PHE A 121 4.39 -15.17 28.54
N LEU A 122 4.78 -14.27 27.64
CA LEU A 122 6.16 -14.07 27.22
C LEU A 122 6.79 -12.97 28.07
N SER A 123 7.96 -13.24 28.65
CA SER A 123 8.67 -12.31 29.55
C SER A 123 10.14 -12.15 29.20
N GLY A 124 10.74 -11.02 29.60
CA GLY A 124 12.16 -10.72 29.35
C GLY A 124 12.49 -10.42 27.87
N THR A 125 11.48 -10.22 27.03
CA THR A 125 11.61 -9.95 25.60
C THR A 125 11.30 -8.49 25.30
N THR A 126 12.08 -7.88 24.41
CA THR A 126 11.76 -6.59 23.78
C THR A 126 11.79 -6.75 22.26
N ARG A 127 10.93 -6.01 21.56
CA ARG A 127 10.87 -5.95 20.10
C ARG A 127 10.24 -4.62 19.70
N SER A 128 10.85 -3.94 18.74
CA SER A 128 10.23 -2.87 17.96
C SER A 128 10.03 -3.37 16.54
N ASP A 129 8.99 -2.90 15.87
CA ASP A 129 8.74 -3.16 14.46
C ASP A 129 8.01 -1.96 13.81
N ILE A 130 7.86 -1.98 12.48
CA ILE A 130 7.13 -0.94 11.74
C ILE A 130 5.96 -1.56 10.99
N VAL A 131 4.77 -1.01 11.18
CA VAL A 131 3.60 -1.26 10.35
C VAL A 131 3.51 -0.12 9.33
N SER A 132 3.85 -0.41 8.08
CA SER A 132 3.70 0.54 6.97
C SER A 132 2.22 0.81 6.64
N ASP A 133 1.97 1.96 6.03
CA ASP A 133 0.65 2.43 5.57
C ASP A 133 -0.43 2.52 6.67
N PHE A 134 0.00 2.79 7.90
CA PHE A 134 -0.89 2.91 9.07
C PHE A 134 -0.61 4.21 9.86
N PRO A 135 -1.65 4.96 10.28
CA PRO A 135 -3.09 4.72 10.09
C PRO A 135 -3.61 5.08 8.68
N SER A 136 -2.74 5.51 7.78
CA SER A 136 -3.07 5.84 6.38
C SER A 136 -1.86 5.58 5.48
N VAL A 137 -2.12 5.36 4.19
CA VAL A 137 -1.09 5.10 3.16
C VAL A 137 -0.02 6.20 3.19
N GLY A 138 1.25 5.80 3.18
CA GLY A 138 2.38 6.72 3.32
C GLY A 138 2.62 7.22 4.75
N GLN A 139 2.08 6.57 5.78
CA GLN A 139 2.49 6.72 7.18
C GLN A 139 2.98 5.38 7.76
N ASN A 140 3.94 5.43 8.67
CA ASN A 140 4.52 4.29 9.35
C ASN A 140 4.19 4.37 10.84
N ALA A 141 3.58 3.32 11.37
CA ALA A 141 3.38 3.16 12.80
C ALA A 141 4.50 2.31 13.39
N THR A 142 5.30 2.92 14.29
CA THR A 142 6.25 2.16 15.11
C THR A 142 5.46 1.42 16.18
N VAL A 143 5.67 0.11 16.27
CA VAL A 143 5.01 -0.76 17.26
C VAL A 143 6.04 -1.44 18.16
N GLU A 144 5.81 -1.42 19.46
CA GLU A 144 6.70 -2.00 20.46
C GLU A 144 6.01 -3.07 21.31
N TRP A 145 6.73 -4.14 21.63
CA TRP A 145 6.23 -5.21 22.49
C TRP A 145 6.04 -4.72 23.93
N ASN A 146 4.78 -4.68 24.38
CA ASN A 146 4.44 -4.34 25.75
C ASN A 146 4.15 -5.61 26.56
N GLN A 147 5.13 -6.04 27.37
CA GLN A 147 5.01 -7.23 28.21
C GLN A 147 3.82 -7.18 29.19
N ALA A 148 3.45 -6.01 29.70
CA ALA A 148 2.32 -5.88 30.65
C ALA A 148 0.95 -6.09 29.96
N LYS A 149 0.85 -5.76 28.68
CA LYS A 149 -0.33 -6.03 27.82
C LYS A 149 -0.24 -7.35 27.06
N GLN A 150 0.92 -8.01 27.05
CA GLN A 150 1.20 -9.19 26.23
C GLN A 150 0.86 -8.99 24.74
N SER A 151 1.09 -7.79 24.22
CA SER A 151 0.77 -7.40 22.84
C SER A 151 1.67 -6.25 22.38
N PHE A 152 1.67 -5.96 21.08
CA PHE A 152 2.30 -4.77 20.53
C PHE A 152 1.45 -3.52 20.77
N VAL A 153 2.08 -2.39 21.05
CA VAL A 153 1.45 -1.07 21.14
C VAL A 153 2.09 -0.12 20.15
N VAL A 154 1.29 0.75 19.52
CA VAL A 154 1.83 1.87 18.74
C VAL A 154 2.52 2.85 19.68
N THR A 155 3.77 3.19 19.41
CA THR A 155 4.58 4.15 20.18
C THR A 155 4.89 5.44 19.42
N ASP A 156 4.90 5.39 18.09
CA ASP A 156 5.06 6.56 17.23
C ASP A 156 4.27 6.41 15.92
N ILE A 157 3.81 7.53 15.36
CA ILE A 157 3.30 7.62 13.98
C ILE A 157 4.17 8.62 13.24
N SER A 158 4.99 8.13 12.32
CA SER A 158 5.82 8.96 11.46
C SER A 158 5.29 8.91 10.03
N SER A 159 5.35 10.02 9.29
CA SER A 159 5.53 9.87 7.85
C SER A 159 6.95 9.35 7.62
N PRO A 160 7.20 8.42 6.67
CA PRO A 160 8.56 8.09 6.29
C PRO A 160 9.28 9.40 5.95
N PRO A 161 10.55 9.56 6.38
CA PRO A 161 11.22 10.85 6.28
C PRO A 161 11.19 11.31 4.83
N SER A 162 10.58 12.46 4.57
CA SER A 162 10.51 13.08 3.25
C SER A 162 11.91 13.09 2.67
N SER A 163 12.11 12.35 1.57
CA SER A 163 13.39 12.26 0.88
C SER A 163 13.78 13.66 0.40
N GLY A 164 14.62 14.35 1.19
CA GLY A 164 15.22 15.64 0.86
C GLY A 164 14.25 16.75 0.43
N GLY A 165 13.35 17.21 1.31
CA GLY A 165 12.87 18.60 1.26
C GLY A 165 12.06 19.06 0.03
N TYR A 166 11.39 18.16 -0.69
CA TYR A 166 10.47 18.55 -1.76
C TYR A 166 9.05 18.81 -1.23
N ASP A 167 8.49 19.98 -1.57
CA ASP A 167 7.06 20.26 -1.42
C ASP A 167 6.24 19.19 -2.17
N PRO A 168 5.24 18.53 -1.55
CA PRO A 168 4.40 17.53 -2.22
C PRO A 168 3.74 18.02 -3.52
N ASN A 169 3.50 19.32 -3.65
CA ASN A 169 2.90 19.92 -4.85
C ASN A 169 3.92 20.26 -5.94
N SER A 170 5.21 20.28 -5.61
CA SER A 170 6.30 20.48 -6.57
C SER A 170 6.39 19.32 -7.55
N PRO A 171 6.97 19.50 -8.75
CA PRO A 171 7.17 18.41 -9.70
C PRO A 171 7.94 17.22 -9.10
N CYS A 172 8.92 17.49 -8.22
CA CYS A 172 9.68 16.47 -7.52
C CYS A 172 8.86 15.75 -6.43
N GLY A 173 7.99 16.45 -5.70
CA GLY A 173 7.04 15.83 -4.78
C GLY A 173 6.02 14.94 -5.50
N LYS A 174 5.52 15.37 -6.65
CA LYS A 174 4.65 14.57 -7.52
C LYS A 174 5.34 13.36 -8.13
N THR A 175 6.62 13.47 -8.51
CA THR A 175 7.43 12.29 -8.90
C THR A 175 7.65 11.36 -7.70
N ALA A 176 7.97 11.90 -6.51
CA ALA A 176 8.17 11.12 -5.28
C ALA A 176 6.95 10.27 -4.88
N ALA A 177 5.73 10.76 -5.14
CA ALA A 177 4.48 10.03 -4.88
C ALA A 177 4.36 8.69 -5.62
N MET A 178 5.14 8.47 -6.70
CA MET A 178 5.16 7.22 -7.46
C MET A 178 5.99 6.10 -6.80
N ALA A 179 6.75 6.38 -5.74
CA ALA A 179 7.54 5.35 -5.06
C ALA A 179 6.66 4.23 -4.46
N GLY A 180 6.99 2.97 -4.73
CA GLY A 180 6.17 1.80 -4.41
C GLY A 180 6.11 0.81 -5.59
N ALA A 181 5.38 -0.29 -5.40
CA ALA A 181 5.09 -1.26 -6.46
C ALA A 181 3.74 -0.96 -7.10
N TRP A 182 3.66 -1.05 -8.42
CA TRP A 182 2.50 -0.73 -9.25
C TRP A 182 2.17 -1.87 -10.22
N SER A 183 0.91 -2.02 -10.55
CA SER A 183 0.40 -2.93 -11.58
C SER A 183 -0.43 -2.14 -12.58
N LEU A 184 -0.03 -2.14 -13.85
CA LEU A 184 -0.65 -1.36 -14.94
C LEU A 184 -1.23 -2.33 -15.98
N SER A 185 -2.51 -2.19 -16.30
CA SER A 185 -3.24 -3.05 -17.22
C SER A 185 -3.80 -2.25 -18.39
N TYR A 186 -3.60 -2.75 -19.61
CA TYR A 186 -4.01 -2.12 -20.86
C TYR A 186 -4.44 -3.18 -21.90
N THR A 187 -5.26 -2.79 -22.88
CA THR A 187 -5.80 -3.75 -23.88
C THR A 187 -5.50 -3.30 -25.30
N ILE A 188 -4.76 -4.13 -26.03
CA ILE A 188 -4.42 -3.94 -27.47
C ILE A 188 -5.30 -4.85 -28.33
N LEU A 189 -5.33 -6.13 -27.98
CA LEU A 189 -6.17 -7.20 -28.56
C LEU A 189 -6.64 -8.11 -27.42
N THR A 190 -5.67 -8.53 -26.59
CA THR A 190 -5.86 -9.07 -25.24
C THR A 190 -5.48 -8.00 -24.21
N THR A 191 -5.93 -8.19 -22.98
CA THR A 191 -5.45 -7.41 -21.83
C THR A 191 -4.08 -7.92 -21.39
N PHE A 192 -3.14 -6.99 -21.24
CA PHE A 192 -1.81 -7.22 -20.67
C PHE A 192 -1.75 -6.60 -19.28
N THR A 193 -0.77 -6.96 -18.48
CA THR A 193 -0.53 -6.34 -17.17
C THR A 193 0.95 -6.37 -16.86
N ASP A 194 1.51 -5.17 -16.79
CA ASP A 194 2.91 -4.94 -16.48
C ASP A 194 3.05 -4.45 -15.03
N LYS A 195 4.20 -4.72 -14.41
CA LYS A 195 4.47 -4.37 -13.00
C LYS A 195 5.76 -3.60 -12.89
N PHE A 196 5.73 -2.55 -12.07
CA PHE A 196 6.88 -1.68 -11.86
C PHE A 196 7.11 -1.43 -10.37
N THR A 197 8.36 -1.30 -9.95
CA THR A 197 8.72 -0.98 -8.55
C THR A 197 9.71 0.18 -8.49
N PHE A 198 9.32 1.27 -7.84
CA PHE A 198 10.12 2.49 -7.70
C PHE A 198 10.49 2.73 -6.23
N SER A 199 11.66 3.30 -5.96
CA SER A 199 12.10 3.64 -4.60
C SER A 199 12.56 5.09 -4.49
N LEU A 200 12.25 5.76 -3.38
CA LEU A 200 12.67 7.13 -3.11
C LEU A 200 14.20 7.32 -3.08
N LYS A 201 14.97 6.24 -2.89
CA LYS A 201 16.44 6.26 -2.99
C LYS A 201 16.93 6.53 -4.42
N ASP A 202 16.11 6.18 -5.42
CA ASP A 202 16.41 6.26 -6.85
C ASP A 202 15.75 7.49 -7.50
N LEU A 203 15.20 8.40 -6.69
CA LEU A 203 14.70 9.70 -7.10
C LEU A 203 15.87 10.68 -7.25
N THR A 204 16.01 11.28 -8.42
CA THR A 204 17.03 12.29 -8.69
C THR A 204 16.45 13.54 -9.34
N THR A 205 17.00 14.70 -9.01
CA THR A 205 16.73 15.95 -9.71
C THR A 205 17.38 15.94 -11.09
N THR A 206 16.76 16.62 -12.04
CA THR A 206 17.33 16.82 -13.36
C THR A 206 17.41 18.31 -13.68
N ASN A 207 18.40 18.70 -14.48
CA ASN A 207 18.56 20.07 -14.97
C ASN A 207 17.60 20.39 -16.15
N ASP A 208 16.42 19.75 -16.17
CA ASP A 208 15.42 19.83 -17.24
C ASP A 208 14.09 20.33 -16.65
N SER A 209 13.65 21.53 -17.05
CA SER A 209 12.40 22.12 -16.57
C SER A 209 11.16 21.32 -16.99
N SER A 210 11.28 20.49 -18.03
CA SER A 210 10.20 19.62 -18.54
C SER A 210 9.97 18.41 -17.63
N MET A 211 11.04 17.92 -17.00
CA MET A 211 11.04 16.76 -16.09
C MET A 211 12.00 17.05 -14.91
N PRO A 212 11.64 17.91 -13.94
CA PRO A 212 12.56 18.39 -12.92
C PRO A 212 13.08 17.31 -11.96
N CYS A 213 12.35 16.19 -11.86
CA CYS A 213 12.81 14.98 -11.19
C CYS A 213 12.37 13.72 -11.95
N ILE A 214 13.20 12.69 -11.88
CA ILE A 214 12.95 11.34 -12.40
C ILE A 214 13.27 10.33 -11.29
N MET A 215 12.49 9.24 -11.21
CA MET A 215 12.75 8.11 -10.32
C MET A 215 12.98 6.86 -11.15
N LEU A 216 14.10 6.18 -10.94
CA LEU A 216 14.37 4.89 -11.58
C LEU A 216 13.73 3.75 -10.78
N GLY A 217 13.50 2.63 -11.45
CA GLY A 217 12.82 1.48 -10.86
C GLY A 217 13.02 0.19 -11.65
N HIS A 218 12.37 -0.86 -11.17
CA HIS A 218 12.40 -2.19 -11.78
C HIS A 218 11.12 -2.52 -12.55
N ASP A 219 11.26 -3.27 -13.64
CA ASP A 219 10.15 -3.92 -14.37
C ASP A 219 9.70 -5.24 -13.71
N GLN A 220 8.75 -5.96 -14.32
CA GLN A 220 8.29 -7.27 -13.87
C GLN A 220 9.31 -8.42 -14.04
N TYR A 221 10.37 -8.20 -14.81
CA TYR A 221 11.45 -9.16 -15.05
C TYR A 221 12.64 -8.91 -14.11
N GLY A 222 12.60 -7.82 -13.34
CA GLY A 222 13.62 -7.40 -12.37
C GLY A 222 14.71 -6.49 -12.96
N ASN A 223 14.61 -6.12 -14.24
CA ASN A 223 15.55 -5.24 -14.90
C ASN A 223 15.43 -3.81 -14.31
N PHE A 224 16.52 -3.05 -14.25
CA PHE A 224 16.54 -1.68 -13.69
C PHE A 224 16.61 -0.64 -14.82
N ASP A 225 15.55 -0.62 -15.60
CA ASP A 225 15.36 0.15 -16.84
C ASP A 225 13.99 0.84 -16.92
N ALA A 226 13.12 0.64 -15.93
CA ALA A 226 11.93 1.44 -15.76
C ALA A 226 12.27 2.81 -15.12
N SER A 227 11.52 3.83 -15.52
CA SER A 227 11.68 5.20 -15.02
C SER A 227 10.35 5.94 -14.98
N VAL A 228 10.15 6.86 -14.05
CA VAL A 228 8.93 7.66 -13.93
C VAL A 228 9.23 9.11 -13.55
N GLY A 229 8.50 10.05 -14.13
CA GLY A 229 8.61 11.49 -13.86
C GLY A 229 7.28 12.21 -14.03
N TYR A 230 7.04 13.25 -13.23
CA TYR A 230 5.93 14.19 -13.46
C TYR A 230 6.37 15.35 -14.37
N PHE A 231 5.59 15.60 -15.42
CA PHE A 231 5.87 16.58 -16.47
C PHE A 231 4.95 17.80 -16.31
N PRO A 232 5.44 18.94 -15.78
CA PRO A 232 4.59 20.07 -15.42
C PRO A 232 3.86 20.70 -16.60
N ALA A 233 4.50 20.73 -17.77
CA ALA A 233 3.93 21.27 -19.01
C ALA A 233 2.74 20.45 -19.54
N LEU A 234 2.67 19.16 -19.18
CA LEU A 234 1.59 18.25 -19.59
C LEU A 234 0.58 17.98 -18.47
N ASN A 235 0.88 18.37 -17.23
CA ASN A 235 0.14 18.00 -16.02
C ASN A 235 -0.06 16.48 -15.84
N LYS A 236 0.85 15.68 -16.41
CA LYS A 236 0.80 14.21 -16.41
C LYS A 236 2.08 13.60 -15.83
N TRP A 237 1.96 12.38 -15.34
CA TRP A 237 3.10 11.49 -15.13
C TRP A 237 3.40 10.74 -16.42
N ILE A 238 4.67 10.49 -16.68
CA ILE A 238 5.13 9.58 -17.73
C ILE A 238 6.00 8.52 -17.07
N LEU A 239 5.66 7.25 -17.28
CA LEU A 239 6.49 6.09 -17.00
C LEU A 239 7.04 5.56 -18.32
N TYR A 240 8.31 5.20 -18.34
CA TYR A 240 8.97 4.62 -19.49
C TYR A 240 9.84 3.43 -19.11
N ASP A 241 9.81 2.39 -19.95
CA ASP A 241 10.57 1.16 -19.80
C ASP A 241 11.37 0.86 -21.09
N TYR A 242 12.71 0.71 -20.95
CA TYR A 242 13.63 0.36 -22.02
C TYR A 242 13.65 -1.15 -22.28
N GLY A 243 12.57 -1.68 -22.86
CA GLY A 243 12.49 -3.09 -23.23
C GLY A 243 13.70 -3.58 -24.02
N LEU A 244 14.37 -4.61 -23.52
CA LEU A 244 15.77 -4.95 -23.87
C LEU A 244 16.05 -5.37 -25.33
N ILE A 245 15.03 -5.68 -26.15
CA ILE A 245 15.25 -6.42 -27.43
C ILE A 245 14.42 -5.94 -28.63
N LEU A 246 13.14 -5.55 -28.46
CA LEU A 246 12.20 -5.39 -29.59
C LEU A 246 11.37 -4.10 -29.57
N MET A 247 10.90 -3.68 -28.40
CA MET A 247 9.96 -2.55 -28.23
C MET A 247 10.29 -1.83 -26.93
N ASP A 248 10.27 -0.50 -26.94
CA ASP A 248 10.18 0.29 -25.71
C ASP A 248 8.70 0.48 -25.32
N GLN A 249 8.41 0.64 -24.03
CA GLN A 249 7.07 0.94 -23.53
C GLN A 249 7.01 2.34 -22.93
N ALA A 250 5.91 3.06 -23.19
CA ALA A 250 5.62 4.35 -22.57
C ALA A 250 4.19 4.38 -22.05
N PHE A 251 4.01 5.01 -20.90
CA PHE A 251 2.72 5.16 -20.23
C PHE A 251 2.56 6.63 -19.82
N THR A 252 1.51 7.32 -20.26
CA THR A 252 1.18 8.66 -19.77
C THR A 252 -0.11 8.59 -18.96
N PHE A 253 -0.14 9.18 -17.76
CA PHE A 253 -1.29 9.01 -16.86
C PHE A 253 -1.44 10.15 -15.86
N GLU A 254 -2.61 10.17 -15.23
CA GLU A 254 -2.95 11.00 -14.08
C GLU A 254 -3.23 10.10 -12.87
N MET A 255 -2.87 10.57 -11.67
CA MET A 255 -3.21 9.91 -10.41
C MET A 255 -4.63 10.29 -9.96
N ASN A 256 -5.45 9.28 -9.64
CA ASN A 256 -6.75 9.43 -9.03
C ASN A 256 -6.66 9.00 -7.56
N GLY A 257 -6.40 9.96 -6.68
CA GLY A 257 -5.99 9.69 -5.29
C GLY A 257 -4.53 9.23 -5.20
N SER A 258 -4.19 8.49 -4.15
CA SER A 258 -2.84 7.98 -3.92
C SER A 258 -2.49 6.75 -4.75
N ASP A 259 -3.47 5.87 -5.03
CA ASP A 259 -3.17 4.46 -5.37
C ASP A 259 -3.82 3.97 -6.66
N ALA A 260 -4.49 4.83 -7.42
CA ALA A 260 -5.03 4.52 -8.74
C ALA A 260 -4.47 5.50 -9.79
N ILE A 261 -4.20 4.99 -10.99
CA ILE A 261 -3.79 5.78 -12.15
C ILE A 261 -4.64 5.42 -13.37
N SER A 262 -4.85 6.40 -14.23
CA SER A 262 -5.57 6.23 -15.50
C SER A 262 -4.93 7.06 -16.60
N GLY A 263 -4.83 6.48 -17.79
CA GLY A 263 -4.26 7.17 -18.95
C GLY A 263 -4.05 6.25 -20.14
N ASP A 264 -2.93 6.43 -20.82
CA ASP A 264 -2.64 5.87 -22.13
C ASP A 264 -1.30 5.11 -22.13
N TYR A 265 -1.30 3.96 -22.80
CA TYR A 265 -0.13 3.12 -23.07
C TYR A 265 0.27 3.22 -24.55
N TYR A 266 1.57 3.19 -24.81
CA TYR A 266 2.17 3.27 -26.14
C TYR A 266 3.33 2.28 -26.26
N GLN A 267 3.51 1.74 -27.46
CA GLN A 267 4.67 0.91 -27.83
C GLN A 267 5.52 1.64 -28.87
N LYS A 268 6.84 1.70 -28.67
CA LYS A 268 7.79 2.19 -29.68
C LYS A 268 8.59 1.02 -30.23
N SER A 269 8.52 0.79 -31.54
CA SER A 269 9.26 -0.30 -32.17
C SER A 269 10.74 0.05 -32.34
N HIS A 270 11.64 -0.84 -31.91
CA HIS A 270 13.08 -0.68 -32.13
C HIS A 270 13.45 -0.79 -33.61
N PHE A 271 12.65 -1.50 -34.43
CA PHE A 271 12.93 -1.72 -35.85
C PHE A 271 12.53 -0.55 -36.74
N THR A 272 11.45 0.15 -36.41
CA THR A 272 10.90 1.25 -37.23
C THR A 272 11.02 2.61 -36.57
N GLY A 273 11.31 2.67 -35.27
CA GLY A 273 11.27 3.90 -34.46
C GLY A 273 9.87 4.45 -34.20
N LEU A 274 8.83 3.85 -34.79
CA LEU A 274 7.46 4.35 -34.74
C LEU A 274 6.81 4.03 -33.39
N LEU A 275 6.07 5.02 -32.87
CA LEU A 275 5.19 4.89 -31.72
C LEU A 275 3.80 4.42 -32.18
N SER A 276 3.13 3.59 -31.40
CA SER A 276 1.75 3.18 -31.62
C SER A 276 0.77 4.34 -31.41
N THR A 277 -0.48 4.13 -31.83
CA THR A 277 -1.62 4.86 -31.24
C THR A 277 -1.72 4.56 -29.74
N PRO A 278 -2.30 5.46 -28.92
CA PRO A 278 -2.56 5.18 -27.52
C PRO A 278 -3.55 4.03 -27.32
N TYR A 279 -3.32 3.24 -26.28
CA TYR A 279 -4.26 2.24 -25.75
C TYR A 279 -4.64 2.61 -24.32
N LEU A 280 -5.92 2.57 -23.99
CA LEU A 280 -6.37 2.90 -22.63
C LEU A 280 -5.74 1.97 -21.59
N MET A 281 -5.22 2.59 -20.54
CA MET A 281 -4.49 1.96 -19.44
C MET A 281 -5.08 2.41 -18.10
N GLN A 282 -5.19 1.45 -17.18
CA GLN A 282 -5.50 1.69 -15.78
C GLN A 282 -4.47 0.97 -14.92
N GLY A 283 -4.11 1.54 -13.78
CA GLY A 283 -3.17 0.90 -12.87
C GLY A 283 -3.47 1.21 -11.40
N TYR A 284 -2.89 0.41 -10.53
CA TYR A 284 -3.05 0.55 -9.09
C TYR A 284 -1.76 0.23 -8.33
N ARG A 285 -1.58 0.86 -7.17
CA ARG A 285 -0.47 0.58 -6.26
C ARG A 285 -0.73 -0.77 -5.57
N THR A 286 0.30 -1.62 -5.55
CA THR A 286 0.28 -2.97 -4.97
C THR A 286 1.11 -3.08 -3.69
N ALA A 287 2.07 -2.17 -3.49
CA ALA A 287 2.78 -1.96 -2.23
C ALA A 287 3.32 -0.52 -2.14
N ALA A 288 3.40 0.03 -0.94
CA ALA A 288 4.11 1.27 -0.67
C ALA A 288 5.64 1.08 -0.72
N PRO A 289 6.46 2.15 -0.74
CA PRO A 289 7.90 2.01 -0.95
C PRO A 289 8.59 1.42 0.29
N ALA A 290 9.39 0.38 0.08
CA ALA A 290 10.32 -0.10 1.09
C ALA A 290 11.37 0.98 1.40
N GLN A 291 11.53 1.31 2.69
CA GLN A 291 12.60 2.21 3.14
C GLN A 291 13.96 1.54 2.88
N ALA A 292 14.81 2.21 2.11
CA ALA A 292 16.20 1.82 1.93
C ALA A 292 17.09 2.60 2.91
N ASP A 293 18.09 1.92 3.46
CA ASP A 293 19.10 2.52 4.31
C ASP A 293 19.86 3.66 3.60
N ARG A 294 20.24 4.67 4.38
CA ARG A 294 20.91 5.89 3.91
C ARG A 294 22.36 5.62 3.54
N PHE A 295 22.86 6.22 2.44
CA PHE A 295 24.21 6.72 2.10
C PHE A 295 24.27 6.84 0.55
N ALA A 296 24.80 7.87 -0.13
CA ALA A 296 25.38 9.15 0.28
C ALA A 296 25.29 10.19 -0.89
N THR A 297 25.67 11.44 -0.60
CA THR A 297 25.89 12.62 -1.46
C THR A 297 26.82 12.35 -2.68
N ASP A 298 26.95 13.13 -3.78
CA ASP A 298 26.90 14.60 -3.97
C ASP A 298 27.07 15.02 -5.48
N LEU A 299 26.98 16.34 -5.81
CA LEU A 299 27.57 17.13 -6.95
C LEU A 299 26.86 17.45 -8.32
N PHE A 300 26.66 18.78 -8.53
CA PHE A 300 26.85 19.64 -9.74
C PHE A 300 25.72 20.00 -10.78
N GLU A 301 25.81 21.25 -11.29
CA GLU A 301 24.74 22.08 -11.91
C GLU A 301 25.05 22.51 -13.40
N PRO A 302 24.40 23.48 -14.11
CA PRO A 302 23.70 23.23 -15.39
C PRO A 302 24.16 24.11 -16.60
N ARG A 303 23.55 23.93 -17.80
CA ARG A 303 23.59 24.89 -18.93
C ARG A 303 22.37 24.75 -19.89
N ASN A 304 21.94 25.87 -20.48
CA ASN A 304 20.87 25.97 -21.52
C ASN A 304 21.52 25.85 -22.95
N ALA A 305 20.87 26.00 -24.12
CA ALA A 305 19.54 26.49 -24.57
C ALA A 305 19.30 26.00 -26.05
N GLU A 306 18.16 26.09 -26.75
CA GLU A 306 16.75 26.44 -26.42
C GLU A 306 15.74 26.02 -27.54
N HIS A 307 14.49 26.49 -27.40
CA HIS A 307 13.32 26.65 -28.30
C HIS A 307 13.48 26.71 -29.85
N GLU A 308 12.47 26.42 -30.70
CA GLU A 308 11.01 26.28 -30.47
C GLU A 308 10.23 25.45 -31.55
N GLN A 309 9.00 25.04 -31.21
CA GLN A 309 7.83 24.77 -32.09
C GLN A 309 7.89 23.68 -33.19
N PHE A 310 7.85 22.42 -32.76
CA PHE A 310 7.10 21.34 -33.43
C PHE A 310 6.50 20.36 -32.38
N SER A 311 6.11 20.91 -31.23
CA SER A 311 6.60 20.38 -29.95
C SER A 311 5.72 19.42 -29.16
N ALA A 312 4.40 19.28 -29.38
CA ALA A 312 3.60 18.43 -28.48
C ALA A 312 3.90 16.92 -28.63
N ILE A 313 3.78 16.40 -29.85
CA ILE A 313 4.05 14.97 -30.17
C ILE A 313 5.56 14.69 -30.18
N GLN A 314 6.37 15.69 -30.54
CA GLN A 314 7.83 15.59 -30.43
C GLN A 314 8.33 15.71 -29.00
N ALA A 315 7.66 16.39 -28.06
CA ALA A 315 8.10 16.44 -26.66
C ALA A 315 7.87 15.10 -25.95
N GLU A 316 6.80 14.37 -26.27
CA GLU A 316 6.70 12.97 -25.82
C GLU A 316 7.86 12.16 -26.41
N LEU A 317 8.01 12.08 -27.74
CA LEU A 317 9.07 11.29 -28.39
C LEU A 317 10.50 11.68 -27.95
N GLN A 318 10.78 12.99 -27.81
CA GLN A 318 12.05 13.51 -27.34
C GLN A 318 12.25 13.31 -25.85
N ALA A 319 11.20 13.32 -25.01
CA ALA A 319 11.34 12.87 -23.63
C ALA A 319 11.80 11.41 -23.59
N LEU A 320 11.26 10.53 -24.45
CA LEU A 320 11.72 9.13 -24.56
C LEU A 320 13.19 9.05 -25.02
N GLU A 321 13.62 9.88 -25.99
CA GLU A 321 15.03 9.97 -26.44
C GLU A 321 15.98 10.62 -25.39
N VAL A 322 15.49 11.55 -24.59
CA VAL A 322 16.23 12.24 -23.52
C VAL A 322 16.38 11.33 -22.30
N ILE A 323 15.34 10.60 -21.93
CA ILE A 323 15.45 9.53 -20.92
C ILE A 323 16.42 8.46 -21.45
N LYS A 324 16.43 8.14 -22.76
CA LYS A 324 17.32 7.11 -23.35
C LYS A 324 18.78 7.46 -23.21
N SER A 325 19.13 8.70 -23.56
CA SER A 325 20.50 9.21 -23.43
C SER A 325 20.93 9.39 -21.97
N LYS A 326 20.02 9.78 -21.07
CA LYS A 326 20.32 9.99 -19.64
C LYS A 326 20.43 8.67 -18.84
N ALA A 327 19.58 7.67 -19.12
CA ALA A 327 19.64 6.34 -18.49
C ALA A 327 20.92 5.57 -18.83
N ILE A 328 21.49 5.80 -20.03
CA ILE A 328 22.81 5.28 -20.42
C ILE A 328 23.94 5.97 -19.61
N ALA A 329 23.82 7.28 -19.35
CA ALA A 329 24.85 8.07 -18.68
C ALA A 329 24.90 7.87 -17.15
N ALA A 330 23.79 7.44 -16.51
CA ALA A 330 23.68 7.29 -15.06
C ALA A 330 24.19 5.93 -14.51
N ARG A 331 24.66 5.01 -15.36
CA ARG A 331 25.13 3.68 -14.95
C ARG A 331 26.50 3.75 -14.25
N PRO A 332 26.66 3.23 -13.01
CA PRO A 332 27.98 2.97 -12.44
C PRO A 332 28.72 1.92 -13.29
N ASN A 333 30.04 2.08 -13.45
CA ASN A 333 30.85 1.26 -14.37
C ASN A 333 30.68 -0.26 -14.19
N SER A 334 29.98 -0.91 -15.13
CA SER A 334 30.14 -2.33 -15.43
C SER A 334 30.04 -2.57 -16.94
N ILE A 335 31.21 -2.62 -17.58
CA ILE A 335 31.54 -3.29 -18.85
C ILE A 335 30.37 -3.47 -19.85
N GLU A 336 30.13 -2.47 -20.70
CA GLU A 336 29.91 -2.71 -22.14
C GLU A 336 30.11 -1.43 -22.97
N ALA A 337 31.38 -1.14 -23.27
CA ALA A 337 31.71 -0.26 -24.37
C ALA A 337 32.01 -1.12 -25.61
N GLN A 338 31.08 -1.15 -26.59
CA GLN A 338 31.38 -1.20 -28.04
C GLN A 338 30.13 -1.40 -28.93
N THR A 339 29.51 -0.31 -29.37
CA THR A 339 28.76 -0.25 -30.64
C THR A 339 28.89 1.14 -31.30
N GLN A 340 30.12 1.53 -31.64
CA GLN A 340 30.33 2.43 -32.79
C GLN A 340 30.48 1.58 -34.07
N PRO A 341 29.91 2.00 -35.21
CA PRO A 341 29.84 1.17 -36.41
C PRO A 341 31.23 1.05 -37.07
N LEU A 342 31.75 -0.18 -37.14
CA LEU A 342 32.94 -0.51 -37.92
C LEU A 342 32.61 -0.49 -39.42
N THR A 343 32.84 0.66 -40.08
CA THR A 343 32.94 0.69 -41.54
C THR A 343 34.16 -0.11 -41.98
N ALA A 344 33.96 -1.09 -42.87
CA ALA A 344 34.99 -2.06 -43.23
C ALA A 344 36.23 -1.43 -43.87
N SER A 345 37.41 -1.82 -43.37
CA SER A 345 38.66 -1.78 -44.16
C SER A 345 39.36 -3.15 -44.04
N ASP A 346 39.77 -3.69 -45.18
CA ASP A 346 39.94 -5.14 -45.43
C ASP A 346 41.28 -5.73 -44.90
N ALA A 347 41.81 -5.16 -43.82
CA ALA A 347 43.08 -5.55 -43.19
C ALA A 347 42.88 -6.27 -41.84
N SER A 348 41.91 -5.84 -41.03
CA SER A 348 41.68 -6.39 -39.69
C SER A 348 41.05 -7.79 -39.71
N LEU A 349 40.15 -8.04 -40.68
CA LEU A 349 39.45 -9.33 -40.81
C LEU A 349 40.41 -10.49 -41.12
N LYS A 350 41.43 -10.25 -41.96
CA LYS A 350 42.48 -11.23 -42.28
C LYS A 350 43.39 -11.55 -41.09
N LYS A 351 43.66 -10.59 -40.20
CA LYS A 351 44.39 -10.84 -38.95
C LYS A 351 43.58 -11.71 -37.98
N PHE A 352 42.28 -11.48 -37.85
CA PHE A 352 41.42 -12.25 -36.95
C PHE A 352 41.23 -13.71 -37.41
N GLN A 353 41.06 -13.93 -38.73
CA GLN A 353 40.93 -15.27 -39.32
C GLN A 353 42.24 -16.09 -39.26
N ALA A 354 43.40 -15.46 -39.14
CA ALA A 354 44.68 -16.16 -38.94
C ALA A 354 44.84 -16.71 -37.51
N ILE A 355 44.32 -15.99 -36.50
CA ILE A 355 44.39 -16.40 -35.09
C ILE A 355 43.48 -17.60 -34.81
N LEU A 356 42.29 -17.63 -35.42
CA LEU A 356 41.32 -18.71 -35.25
C LEU A 356 41.70 -20.06 -35.89
N ARG A 357 42.81 -20.15 -36.64
CA ARG A 357 43.31 -21.45 -37.17
C ARG A 357 44.31 -22.16 -36.25
N ASN A 358 44.85 -21.49 -35.23
CA ASN A 358 45.92 -22.05 -34.38
C ASN A 358 45.43 -22.65 -33.05
N HIS A 359 44.12 -22.71 -32.79
CA HIS A 359 43.57 -23.24 -31.53
C HIS A 359 42.78 -24.56 -31.64
N ASN A 360 42.92 -25.29 -32.76
CA ASN A 360 42.36 -26.64 -32.94
C ASN A 360 43.45 -27.74 -32.95
N THR A 361 44.54 -27.55 -32.19
CA THR A 361 45.54 -28.60 -31.92
C THR A 361 46.12 -28.48 -30.51
N GLN A 362 45.34 -28.89 -29.50
CA GLN A 362 45.69 -29.89 -28.48
C GLN A 362 44.47 -30.22 -27.62
#